data_AF-A0A1J3E168-F1
#
_entry.id   AF-A0A1J3E168-F1
#
_cell.length_a   1.000
_cell.length_b   1.000
_cell.length_c   1.000
_cell.angle_alpha   90.00
_cell.angle_beta   90.00
_cell.angle_gamma   90.00
#
_symmetry.space_group_name_H-M   'P 1'
#
loop_
_entity.id
_entity.type
_entity.pdbx_description
1 polymer ?
#
loop_
_entity_poly.entity_id
_entity_poly.type
_entity_poly.pdbx_seq_one_letter_code
_entity_poly.pdbx_strand_id
1 'polypeptide(L)'
;SYLVDSLGLTTKLAHSISKRVSFEDKGNPDSVLNLFRSHGFTNSQISDMITDYPLLLMADAERSIAPKLQFLQSRGASSSELTEIVSKVPKILRIKKEKAISRYYDFVKEIVE
;
A
#
# COMPACT_ATOMS: atom_id res chain seq x y z
N SER A 1 18.27 8.36 -6.38
CA SER A 1 17.06 9.20 -6.22
C SER A 1 16.09 8.44 -5.34
N TYR A 2 15.49 9.06 -4.33
CA TYR A 2 14.81 8.36 -3.21
C TYR A 2 14.14 7.01 -3.55
N LEU A 3 13.21 6.94 -4.51
CA LEU A 3 12.49 5.70 -4.85
C LEU A 3 13.34 4.60 -5.54
N VAL A 4 14.41 5.00 -6.24
CA VAL A 4 15.40 4.06 -6.77
C VAL A 4 16.17 3.42 -5.62
N ASP A 5 16.56 4.24 -4.63
CA ASP A 5 17.39 3.81 -3.52
C ASP A 5 16.57 3.00 -2.48
N SER A 6 15.29 3.35 -2.28
CA SER A 6 14.43 2.73 -1.26
C SER A 6 13.65 1.50 -1.75
N LEU A 7 13.33 1.42 -3.05
CA LEU A 7 12.51 0.34 -3.64
C LEU A 7 13.17 -0.35 -4.84
N GLY A 8 14.38 0.06 -5.26
CA GLY A 8 15.06 -0.55 -6.40
C GLY A 8 14.41 -0.23 -7.76
N LEU A 9 13.58 0.81 -7.83
CA LEU A 9 12.90 1.20 -9.07
C LEU A 9 13.88 1.69 -10.13
N THR A 10 13.49 1.59 -11.40
CA THR A 10 14.25 2.26 -12.47
C THR A 10 14.14 3.78 -12.34
N THR A 11 15.17 4.50 -12.76
CA THR A 11 15.18 5.97 -12.74
C THR A 11 13.99 6.58 -13.49
N LYS A 12 13.60 5.97 -14.62
CA LYS A 12 12.43 6.39 -15.42
C LYS A 12 11.11 6.25 -14.64
N LEU A 13 10.91 5.12 -13.96
CA LEU A 13 9.71 4.90 -13.15
C LEU A 13 9.69 5.84 -11.93
N ALA A 14 10.82 5.94 -11.23
CA ALA A 14 10.95 6.85 -10.09
C ALA A 14 10.60 8.29 -10.49
N HIS A 15 11.10 8.78 -11.63
CA HIS A 15 10.76 10.11 -12.15
C HIS A 15 9.27 10.25 -12.46
N SER A 16 8.64 9.24 -13.07
CA SER A 16 7.20 9.25 -13.35
C SER A 16 6.35 9.28 -12.08
N ILE A 17 6.77 8.57 -11.04
CA ILE A 17 6.08 8.52 -9.75
C ILE A 17 6.24 9.86 -9.04
N SER A 18 7.45 10.43 -9.00
CA SER A 18 7.70 11.75 -8.40
C SER A 18 6.92 12.90 -9.04
N LYS A 19 6.43 12.75 -10.27
CA LYS A 19 5.50 13.73 -10.88
C LYS A 19 4.06 13.63 -10.36
N ARG A 20 3.68 12.48 -9.79
CA ARG A 20 2.33 12.19 -9.29
C ARG A 20 2.17 12.42 -7.79
N VAL A 21 3.28 12.54 -7.08
CA VAL A 21 3.30 12.77 -5.63
C VAL A 21 4.15 13.99 -5.34
N SER A 22 3.64 14.90 -4.50
CA SER A 22 4.46 15.94 -3.88
C SER A 22 4.71 15.54 -2.43
N PHE A 23 5.96 15.53 -2.03
CA PHE A 23 6.36 15.26 -0.63
C PHE A 23 6.32 16.52 0.24
N GLU A 24 5.98 17.68 -0.34
CA GLU A 24 5.94 18.96 0.36
C GLU A 24 4.77 19.05 1.35
N ASP A 25 3.72 18.23 1.15
CA ASP A 25 2.52 18.20 1.98
C ASP A 25 2.39 16.89 2.77
N LYS A 26 2.84 16.91 4.03
CA LYS A 26 2.46 16.01 5.15
C LYS A 26 2.66 14.48 5.03
N GLY A 27 3.02 13.94 3.87
CA GLY A 27 3.31 12.51 3.70
C GLY A 27 4.75 12.18 4.06
N ASN A 28 4.97 11.23 4.98
CA ASN A 28 6.29 10.63 5.20
C ASN A 28 6.37 9.29 4.45
N PRO A 29 7.01 9.25 3.26
CA PRO A 29 7.09 8.02 2.50
C PRO A 29 7.82 6.91 3.27
N ASP A 30 8.83 7.23 4.08
CA ASP A 30 9.53 6.21 4.89
C ASP A 30 8.60 5.56 5.92
N SER A 31 7.71 6.33 6.55
CA SER A 31 6.70 5.77 7.47
C SER A 31 5.76 4.80 6.74
N VAL A 32 5.34 5.13 5.52
CA VAL A 32 4.48 4.26 4.70
C VAL A 32 5.22 2.98 4.31
N LEU A 33 6.46 3.09 3.81
CA LEU A 33 7.25 1.92 3.41
C LEU A 33 7.55 1.01 4.61
N ASN A 34 7.90 1.59 5.76
CA ASN A 34 8.20 0.83 6.98
C ASN A 34 6.95 0.15 7.55
N LEU A 35 5.78 0.80 7.48
CA LEU A 35 4.52 0.19 7.89
C LEU A 35 4.18 -1.04 7.03
N PHE A 36 4.37 -0.97 5.71
CA PHE A 36 4.14 -2.14 4.87
C PHE A 36 5.13 -3.26 5.19
N ARG A 37 6.42 -2.95 5.36
CA ARG A 37 7.42 -3.96 5.76
C ARG A 37 7.08 -4.61 7.11
N SER A 38 6.59 -3.84 8.10
CA SER A 38 6.20 -4.38 9.41
C SER A 38 4.97 -5.29 9.35
N HIS A 39 4.13 -5.14 8.33
CA HIS A 39 3.01 -6.04 8.05
C HIS A 39 3.38 -7.21 7.12
N GLY A 40 4.67 -7.41 6.83
CA GLY A 40 5.18 -8.55 6.08
C GLY A 40 5.18 -8.39 4.56
N PHE A 41 4.92 -7.18 4.04
CA PHE A 41 5.03 -6.94 2.60
C PHE A 41 6.49 -6.97 2.15
N THR A 42 6.75 -7.65 1.04
CA THR A 42 8.08 -7.68 0.40
C THR A 42 8.35 -6.36 -0.33
N ASN A 43 9.64 -6.03 -0.53
CA ASN A 43 10.00 -4.83 -1.32
C ASN A 43 9.45 -4.88 -2.75
N SER A 44 9.32 -6.07 -3.36
CA SER A 44 8.70 -6.22 -4.68
C SER A 44 7.22 -5.83 -4.66
N GLN A 45 6.46 -6.37 -3.71
CA GLN A 45 5.04 -6.02 -3.54
C GLN A 45 4.86 -4.52 -3.29
N ILE A 46 5.71 -3.92 -2.44
CA ILE A 46 5.66 -2.49 -2.16
C ILE A 46 5.99 -1.69 -3.43
N SER A 47 7.03 -2.08 -4.17
CA SER A 47 7.40 -1.47 -5.44
C SER A 47 6.24 -1.49 -6.45
N ASP A 48 5.55 -2.62 -6.58
CA ASP A 48 4.40 -2.78 -7.48
C ASP A 48 3.24 -1.88 -7.04
N MET A 49 2.93 -1.88 -5.73
CA MET A 49 1.88 -1.03 -5.15
C MET A 49 2.15 0.46 -5.37
N ILE A 50 3.39 0.91 -5.16
CA ILE A 50 3.78 2.32 -5.34
C ILE A 50 3.81 2.69 -6.82
N THR A 51 4.11 1.74 -7.71
CA THR A 51 4.06 1.95 -9.16
C THR A 51 2.62 2.09 -9.66
N ASP A 52 1.70 1.21 -9.25
CA ASP A 52 0.28 1.29 -9.62
C ASP A 52 -0.42 2.49 -8.94
N TYR A 53 -0.10 2.71 -7.66
CA TYR A 53 -0.77 3.70 -6.84
C TYR A 53 0.17 4.57 -5.98
N PRO A 54 0.91 5.50 -6.63
CA PRO A 54 1.86 6.42 -5.99
C PRO A 54 1.31 7.19 -4.78
N LEU A 55 0.02 7.54 -4.81
CA LEU A 55 -0.63 8.35 -3.79
C LEU A 55 -0.63 7.71 -2.39
N LEU A 56 -0.28 6.43 -2.27
CA LEU A 56 0.00 5.79 -0.97
C LEU A 56 1.14 6.47 -0.22
N LEU A 57 2.18 6.95 -0.92
CA LEU A 57 3.33 7.63 -0.31
C LEU A 57 2.97 8.95 0.38
N MET A 58 1.83 9.54 0.00
CA MET A 58 1.32 10.79 0.58
C MET A 58 0.36 10.55 1.74
N ALA A 59 -0.01 9.30 2.03
CA ALA A 59 -0.93 8.99 3.10
C ALA A 59 -0.23 9.04 4.47
N ASP A 60 -0.98 9.39 5.51
CA ASP A 60 -0.55 9.19 6.88
C ASP A 60 -0.54 7.68 7.19
N ALA A 61 0.65 7.12 7.40
CA ALA A 61 0.82 5.68 7.61
C ALA A 61 -0.02 5.19 8.79
N GLU A 62 0.10 5.85 9.95
CA GLU A 62 -0.51 5.41 11.21
C GLU A 62 -2.01 5.74 11.29
N ARG A 63 -2.44 6.89 10.74
CA ARG A 63 -3.84 7.31 10.83
C ARG A 63 -4.70 6.83 9.69
N SER A 64 -4.11 6.55 8.53
CA SER A 64 -4.85 6.14 7.33
C SER A 64 -4.63 4.68 6.99
N ILE A 65 -3.39 4.21 6.87
CA ILE A 65 -3.11 2.87 6.32
C ILE A 65 -3.22 1.81 7.40
N ALA A 66 -2.56 2.00 8.55
CA ALA A 66 -2.48 1.02 9.62
C ALA A 66 -3.85 0.53 10.12
N PRO A 67 -4.87 1.40 10.35
CA PRO A 67 -6.17 0.95 10.83
C PRO A 67 -6.87 0.02 9.83
N LYS A 68 -6.63 0.19 8.54
CA LYS A 68 -7.24 -0.65 7.49
C LYS A 68 -6.60 -2.02 7.41
N LEU A 69 -5.27 -2.10 7.56
CA LEU A 69 -4.55 -3.37 7.62
C LEU A 69 -4.97 -4.16 8.88
N GLN A 70 -5.03 -3.48 10.03
CA GLN A 70 -5.49 -4.06 11.29
C GLN A 70 -6.94 -4.53 11.21
N PHE A 71 -7.83 -3.75 10.60
CA PHE A 71 -9.21 -4.14 10.37
C PHE A 71 -9.33 -5.42 9.52
N LEU A 72 -8.54 -5.55 8.46
CA LEU A 72 -8.56 -6.77 7.63
C LEU A 72 -8.01 -7.99 8.40
N GLN A 73 -6.94 -7.81 9.17
CA GLN A 73 -6.40 -8.87 10.02
C GLN A 73 -7.39 -9.29 11.13
N SER A 74 -8.10 -8.34 11.76
CA SER A 74 -9.08 -8.64 12.80
C SER A 74 -10.30 -9.41 12.29
N ARG A 75 -10.55 -9.37 10.97
CA ARG A 75 -11.54 -10.21 10.29
C ARG A 75 -11.08 -11.66 10.07
N GLY A 76 -9.83 -12.00 10.41
CA GLY A 76 -9.27 -13.34 10.24
C GLY A 76 -8.43 -13.52 8.97
N ALA A 77 -8.10 -12.46 8.24
CA ALA A 77 -7.14 -12.55 7.15
C ALA A 77 -5.75 -12.96 7.67
N SER A 78 -5.16 -14.00 7.09
CA SER A 78 -3.77 -14.35 7.36
C SER A 78 -2.82 -13.28 6.81
N SER A 79 -1.61 -13.15 7.37
CA SER A 79 -0.63 -12.17 6.87
C SER A 79 -0.27 -12.40 5.40
N SER A 80 -0.18 -13.65 4.95
CA SER A 80 0.11 -13.97 3.54
C SER A 80 -1.04 -13.57 2.62
N GLU A 81 -2.28 -13.91 2.98
CA GLU A 81 -3.47 -13.54 2.20
C GLU A 81 -3.62 -12.01 2.12
N LEU A 82 -3.45 -11.32 3.26
CA LEU A 82 -3.49 -9.87 3.35
C LEU A 82 -2.48 -9.23 2.40
N THR A 83 -1.21 -9.64 2.47
CA THR A 83 -0.15 -9.07 1.64
C THR A 83 -0.38 -9.37 0.16
N GLU A 84 -0.84 -10.57 -0.19
CA GLU A 84 -1.18 -10.94 -1.56
C GLU A 84 -2.31 -10.08 -2.13
N ILE A 85 -3.44 -9.98 -1.44
CA ILE A 85 -4.62 -9.24 -1.91
C ILE A 85 -4.34 -7.74 -1.97
N VAL A 86 -3.77 -7.17 -0.92
CA VAL A 86 -3.50 -5.74 -0.83
C VAL A 86 -2.43 -5.31 -1.83
N SER A 87 -1.44 -6.17 -2.14
CA SER A 87 -0.42 -5.87 -3.15
C SER A 87 -0.99 -5.84 -4.57
N LYS A 88 -1.96 -6.73 -4.89
CA LYS A 88 -2.67 -6.71 -6.17
C LYS A 88 -3.62 -5.52 -6.30
N VAL A 89 -4.19 -5.04 -5.19
CA VAL A 89 -5.20 -3.96 -5.22
C VAL A 89 -4.95 -2.88 -4.16
N PRO A 90 -3.86 -2.10 -4.28
CA PRO A 90 -3.47 -1.08 -3.29
C PRO A 90 -4.53 -0.01 -3.01
N LYS A 91 -5.43 0.22 -3.98
CA LYS A 91 -6.51 1.24 -3.90
C LYS A 91 -7.49 0.98 -2.76
N ILE A 92 -7.61 -0.26 -2.28
CA ILE A 92 -8.45 -0.61 -1.14
C ILE A 92 -8.11 0.21 0.11
N LEU A 93 -6.83 0.58 0.28
CA LEU A 93 -6.32 1.35 1.42
C LEU A 93 -6.75 2.83 1.41
N ARG A 94 -7.42 3.31 0.36
CA ARG A 94 -8.00 4.66 0.31
C ARG A 94 -9.51 4.70 0.50
N ILE A 95 -10.17 3.55 0.59
CA ILE A 95 -11.60 3.48 0.91
C ILE A 95 -11.80 3.94 2.35
N LYS A 96 -12.73 4.85 2.60
CA LYS A 96 -12.95 5.43 3.93
C LYS A 96 -13.82 4.57 4.85
N LYS A 97 -14.70 3.76 4.28
CA LYS A 97 -15.70 2.97 5.03
C LYS A 97 -15.23 1.53 5.15
N GLU A 98 -15.07 1.03 6.37
CA GLU A 98 -14.69 -0.36 6.67
C GLU A 98 -15.60 -1.39 5.99
N LYS A 99 -16.92 -1.17 5.99
CA LYS A 99 -17.86 -2.06 5.28
C LYS A 99 -17.60 -2.14 3.78
N ALA A 100 -17.14 -1.04 3.17
CA ALA A 100 -16.79 -1.02 1.75
C ALA A 100 -15.43 -1.68 1.51
N ILE A 101 -14.45 -1.46 2.39
CA ILE A 101 -13.17 -2.19 2.40
C ILE A 101 -13.44 -3.69 2.47
N SER A 102 -14.28 -4.13 3.41
CA SER A 102 -14.60 -5.54 3.62
C SER A 102 -15.19 -6.19 2.38
N ARG A 103 -16.26 -5.61 1.82
CA ARG A 103 -16.90 -6.17 0.61
C ARG A 103 -15.94 -6.26 -0.56
N TYR A 104 -15.10 -5.25 -0.73
CA TYR A 104 -14.14 -5.20 -1.82
C TYR A 104 -13.02 -6.24 -1.61
N TYR A 105 -12.54 -6.40 -0.37
CA TYR A 105 -11.58 -7.44 -0.01
C TYR A 105 -12.13 -8.84 -0.28
N ASP A 106 -13.37 -9.11 0.14
CA ASP A 106 -14.02 -10.42 -0.02
C ASP A 106 -14.20 -10.75 -1.51
N PHE A 107 -14.60 -9.76 -2.32
CA PHE A 107 -14.68 -9.91 -3.77
C PHE A 107 -13.33 -10.22 -4.43
N VAL A 108 -12.25 -9.54 -4.03
CA VAL A 108 -10.92 -9.81 -4.60
C VAL A 108 -10.42 -11.18 -4.14
N LYS A 109 -10.69 -11.56 -2.90
CA LYS A 109 -10.34 -12.87 -2.35
C LYS A 109 -10.94 -14.00 -3.20
N GLU A 110 -12.23 -13.92 -3.51
CA GLU A 110 -12.93 -14.92 -4.36
C GLU A 110 -12.37 -15.04 -5.78
N ILE A 111 -11.65 -14.02 -6.28
CA ILE A 111 -11.04 -14.03 -7.62
C ILE A 111 -9.60 -14.56 -7.59
N VAL A 112 -8.92 -14.38 -6.46
CA VAL A 112 -7.52 -14.79 -6.28
C VAL A 112 -7.41 -16.27 -5.88
N GLU A 113 -8.40 -16.80 -5.16
CA GLU A 113 -8.61 -18.24 -4.93
C GLU A 113 -9.10 -18.96 -6.19
#